data_AF-F9S7S4-F1
#
_entry.id   AF-F9S7S4-F1
#
_cell.length_a   1.000
_cell.length_b   1.000
_cell.length_c   1.000
_cell.angle_alpha   90.00
_cell.angle_beta   90.00
_cell.angle_gamma   90.00
#
_symmetry.space_group_name_H-M   'P 1'
#
loop_
_entity.id
_entity.type
_entity.pdbx_description
1 polymer ?
#
loop_
_entity_poly.entity_id
_entity_poly.type
_entity_poly.pdbx_seq_one_letter_code
_entity_poly.pdbx_strand_id
1 'polypeptide(L)'
;MKKTLLISGFLISSLGLAAPSYAVNEKDCAIWLCLPQGFPSGCGDAKSAFKDRLKKFKPPLPDFGQCIVKDAPIQGATMTSRETPAARMQDGSFIDGQKCVRYVDSGGQDHQLIWEPKGCVSTWYFTETFMDGQKYGNKYYYQR
;
A
#
# COMPACT_ATOMS: atom_id res chain seq x y z
N MET A 1 -34.59 34.48 45.50
CA MET A 1 -35.00 35.31 44.34
C MET A 1 -33.72 35.66 43.56
N LYS A 2 -33.29 34.83 42.59
CA LYS A 2 -33.40 35.01 41.12
C LYS A 2 -32.86 36.35 40.57
N LYS A 3 -31.76 36.30 39.81
CA LYS A 3 -31.30 37.20 38.70
C LYS A 3 -29.98 36.64 38.14
N THR A 4 -29.99 35.69 37.18
CA THR A 4 -30.01 35.84 35.70
C THR A 4 -28.68 36.32 35.09
N LEU A 5 -27.90 35.33 34.64
CA LEU A 5 -27.08 35.20 33.42
C LEU A 5 -26.76 36.44 32.56
N LEU A 6 -25.48 36.58 32.19
CA LEU A 6 -25.02 36.90 30.83
C LEU A 6 -23.72 36.15 30.54
N ILE A 7 -23.83 34.92 30.02
CA ILE A 7 -22.72 34.23 29.36
C ILE A 7 -22.86 34.57 27.88
N SER A 8 -21.98 35.43 27.39
CA SER A 8 -21.88 35.82 25.99
C SER A 8 -21.52 34.60 25.15
N GLY A 9 -22.52 33.98 24.50
CA GLY A 9 -22.33 32.89 23.56
C GLY A 9 -21.64 33.39 22.30
N PHE A 10 -20.35 33.10 22.17
CA PHE A 10 -19.60 33.29 20.93
C PHE A 10 -20.06 32.20 19.94
N LEU A 11 -20.97 32.57 19.04
CA LEU A 11 -21.36 31.78 17.87
C LEU A 11 -20.12 31.65 16.96
N ILE A 12 -19.38 30.56 17.13
CA ILE A 12 -18.35 30.14 16.16
C ILE A 12 -19.12 29.63 14.94
N SER A 13 -19.39 30.53 14.01
CA SER A 13 -19.85 30.19 12.67
C SER A 13 -18.70 29.44 11.97
N SER A 14 -18.78 28.11 11.98
CA SER A 14 -17.91 27.25 11.20
C SER A 14 -18.22 27.48 9.72
N LEU A 15 -17.48 28.42 9.11
CA LEU A 15 -17.38 28.57 7.67
C LEU A 15 -16.79 27.25 7.13
N GLY A 16 -17.67 26.36 6.67
CA GLY A 16 -17.28 25.15 5.98
C GLY A 16 -16.52 25.54 4.71
N LEU A 17 -15.27 25.12 4.61
CA LEU A 17 -14.54 25.15 3.34
C LEU A 17 -15.30 24.25 2.36
N ALA A 18 -16.05 24.87 1.44
CA ALA A 18 -16.53 24.18 0.27
C ALA A 18 -15.30 23.85 -0.58
N ALA A 19 -14.85 22.60 -0.55
CA ALA A 19 -13.90 22.10 -1.52
C ALA A 19 -14.50 22.28 -2.92
N PRO A 20 -13.69 22.64 -3.94
CA PRO A 20 -14.18 22.70 -5.31
C PRO A 20 -14.71 21.32 -5.72
N SER A 21 -16.03 21.24 -5.88
CA SER A 21 -16.73 20.13 -6.52
C SER A 21 -16.36 20.13 -8.00
N TYR A 22 -15.34 19.36 -8.39
CA TYR A 22 -15.23 18.94 -9.79
C TYR A 22 -16.46 18.09 -10.10
N ALA A 23 -17.30 18.56 -11.03
CA ALA A 23 -18.54 17.90 -11.43
C ALA A 23 -18.30 16.62 -12.26
N VAL A 24 -17.42 15.73 -11.78
CA VAL A 24 -17.36 14.33 -12.20
C VAL A 24 -18.34 13.59 -11.30
N ASN A 25 -19.24 12.81 -11.89
CA ASN A 25 -20.24 12.07 -11.12
C ASN A 25 -19.53 11.06 -10.21
N GLU A 26 -19.49 11.31 -8.91
CA GLU A 26 -18.84 10.45 -7.91
C GLU A 26 -19.32 8.99 -8.00
N LYS A 27 -20.59 8.79 -8.40
CA LYS A 27 -21.18 7.46 -8.61
C LYS A 27 -20.57 6.73 -9.81
N ASP A 28 -20.18 7.45 -10.86
CA ASP A 28 -19.49 6.86 -12.01
C ASP A 28 -18.09 6.40 -11.59
N CYS A 29 -17.35 7.21 -10.83
CA CYS A 29 -16.00 6.84 -10.38
C CYS A 29 -16.00 5.71 -9.36
N ALA A 30 -17.05 5.62 -8.53
CA ALA A 30 -17.23 4.49 -7.61
C ALA A 30 -17.38 3.13 -8.33
N ILE A 31 -17.70 3.10 -9.63
CA ILE A 31 -17.74 1.85 -10.42
C ILE A 31 -16.38 1.15 -10.38
N TRP A 32 -15.27 1.90 -10.45
CA TRP A 32 -13.91 1.33 -10.40
C TRP A 32 -13.64 0.54 -9.11
N LEU A 33 -14.18 0.99 -7.98
CA LEU A 33 -14.01 0.33 -6.67
C LEU A 33 -15.00 -0.82 -6.47
N CYS A 34 -16.23 -0.65 -6.94
CA CYS A 34 -17.32 -1.58 -6.67
C CYS A 34 -17.40 -2.76 -7.65
N LEU A 35 -16.92 -2.59 -8.89
CA LEU A 35 -17.06 -3.59 -9.95
C LEU A 35 -16.27 -4.90 -9.67
N PRO A 36 -15.01 -4.89 -9.19
CA PRO A 36 -14.26 -6.12 -8.92
C PRO A 36 -14.93 -7.06 -7.92
N GLN A 37 -15.75 -6.51 -7.02
CA GLN A 37 -16.48 -7.23 -5.99
C GLN A 37 -17.94 -7.52 -6.38
N GLY A 38 -18.34 -7.20 -7.62
CA GLY A 38 -19.72 -7.45 -8.10
C GLY A 38 -20.79 -6.53 -7.50
N PHE A 39 -20.41 -5.33 -7.04
CA PHE A 39 -21.27 -4.36 -6.36
C PHE A 39 -21.86 -4.88 -5.04
N PRO A 40 -21.05 -5.03 -3.98
CA PRO A 40 -21.50 -5.45 -2.65
C PRO A 40 -22.43 -4.41 -2.00
N SER A 41 -22.93 -4.70 -0.78
CA SER A 41 -23.74 -3.75 0.00
C SER A 41 -23.02 -2.41 0.14
N GLY A 42 -23.71 -1.30 -0.13
CA GLY A 42 -23.12 0.05 -0.18
C GLY A 42 -22.76 0.53 -1.60
N CYS A 43 -22.69 -0.35 -2.60
CA CYS A 43 -22.36 0.00 -3.98
C CYS A 43 -23.59 0.19 -4.90
N GLY A 44 -24.79 0.41 -4.35
CA GLY A 44 -26.04 0.49 -5.13
C GLY A 44 -26.05 1.62 -6.17
N ASP A 45 -25.46 2.76 -5.81
CA ASP A 45 -25.32 3.92 -6.70
C ASP A 45 -24.36 3.63 -7.87
N ALA A 46 -23.19 3.05 -7.59
CA ALA A 46 -22.24 2.64 -8.61
C ALA A 46 -22.83 1.60 -9.57
N LYS A 47 -23.61 0.65 -9.05
CA LYS A 47 -24.31 -0.36 -9.86
C LYS A 47 -25.32 0.28 -10.80
N SER A 48 -26.04 1.29 -10.33
CA SER A 48 -27.03 2.02 -11.11
C SER A 48 -26.33 2.85 -12.20
N ALA A 49 -25.26 3.56 -11.85
CA ALA A 49 -24.41 4.29 -12.80
C ALA A 49 -23.84 3.37 -13.89
N PHE A 50 -23.29 2.21 -13.52
CA PHE A 50 -22.80 1.20 -14.45
C PHE A 50 -23.89 0.74 -15.43
N LYS A 51 -25.07 0.38 -14.92
CA LYS A 51 -26.22 0.00 -15.75
C LYS A 51 -26.63 1.11 -16.70
N ASP A 52 -26.65 2.36 -16.23
CA ASP A 52 -27.05 3.50 -17.04
C ASP A 52 -26.05 3.83 -18.15
N ARG A 53 -24.74 3.62 -17.90
CA ARG A 53 -23.71 3.73 -18.93
C ARG A 53 -23.91 2.69 -20.03
N LEU A 54 -24.17 1.43 -19.66
CA LEU A 54 -24.48 0.36 -20.62
C LEU A 54 -25.74 0.66 -21.44
N LYS A 55 -26.83 1.10 -20.79
CA LYS A 55 -28.08 1.49 -21.48
C LYS A 55 -27.88 2.65 -22.47
N LYS A 56 -26.93 3.54 -22.18
CA LYS A 56 -26.59 4.69 -23.03
C LYS A 56 -25.46 4.40 -24.01
N PHE A 57 -25.08 3.13 -24.18
CA PHE A 57 -23.97 2.69 -25.05
C PHE A 57 -22.64 3.43 -24.76
N LYS A 58 -22.45 3.86 -23.50
CA LYS A 58 -21.18 4.40 -23.03
C LYS A 58 -20.28 3.25 -22.58
N PRO A 59 -18.96 3.42 -22.59
CA PRO A 59 -18.05 2.45 -21.99
C PRO A 59 -18.46 2.12 -20.54
N PRO A 60 -18.45 0.84 -20.14
CA PRO A 60 -18.93 0.39 -18.83
C PRO A 60 -18.21 1.09 -17.67
N LEU A 61 -16.92 1.37 -17.86
CA LEU A 61 -16.11 2.16 -16.94
C LEU A 61 -16.02 3.61 -17.44
N PRO A 62 -16.08 4.61 -16.54
CA PRO A 62 -15.73 5.98 -16.90
C PRO A 62 -14.24 6.08 -17.23
N ASP A 63 -13.87 7.16 -17.91
CA ASP A 63 -12.47 7.49 -18.14
C ASP A 63 -11.73 7.56 -16.79
N PHE A 64 -10.67 6.75 -16.66
CA PHE A 64 -9.95 6.62 -15.39
C PHE A 64 -9.29 7.94 -14.98
N GLY A 65 -8.82 8.74 -15.95
CA GLY A 65 -8.18 10.03 -15.68
C GLY A 65 -9.09 11.04 -14.99
N GLN A 66 -10.41 10.93 -15.15
CA GLN A 66 -11.40 11.74 -14.43
C GLN A 66 -11.66 11.26 -13.00
N CYS A 67 -11.34 9.99 -12.71
CA CYS A 67 -11.55 9.34 -11.42
C CYS A 67 -10.29 9.28 -10.55
N ILE A 68 -9.13 9.63 -11.13
CA ILE A 68 -7.94 9.94 -10.34
C ILE A 68 -8.19 11.27 -9.64
N VAL A 69 -8.33 11.24 -8.32
CA VAL A 69 -8.39 12.46 -7.52
C VAL A 69 -7.03 13.15 -7.64
N LYS A 70 -6.98 14.25 -8.41
CA LYS A 70 -5.74 15.00 -8.65
C LYS A 70 -5.20 15.69 -7.40
N ASP A 71 -6.10 16.00 -6.46
CA ASP A 71 -5.82 16.72 -5.22
C ASP A 71 -6.55 16.08 -4.04
N ALA A 72 -6.56 14.75 -3.94
CA ALA A 72 -6.91 14.16 -2.65
C ALA A 72 -5.87 14.72 -1.67
N PRO A 73 -6.27 15.29 -0.52
CA PRO A 73 -5.39 15.42 0.61
C PRO A 73 -5.16 14.01 1.15
N ILE A 74 -4.56 13.13 0.32
CA ILE A 74 -3.77 12.07 0.88
C ILE A 74 -2.67 12.88 1.57
N GLN A 75 -2.70 12.92 2.89
CA GLN A 75 -1.42 12.85 3.60
C GLN A 75 -0.77 11.58 3.03
N GLY A 76 -0.09 11.75 1.89
CA GLY A 76 0.29 10.68 0.99
C GLY A 76 1.15 9.75 1.78
N ALA A 77 0.60 8.61 2.19
CA ALA A 77 1.35 7.62 2.92
C ALA A 77 2.52 7.23 2.01
N THR A 78 3.72 7.70 2.36
CA THR A 78 4.89 7.56 1.50
C THR A 78 5.33 6.13 1.60
N MET A 79 5.03 5.36 0.55
CA MET A 79 5.36 3.95 0.47
C MET A 79 6.75 3.78 -0.15
N THR A 80 7.69 3.26 0.64
CA THR A 80 9.02 2.89 0.17
C THR A 80 9.27 1.42 0.43
N SER A 81 10.20 0.83 -0.32
CA SER A 81 10.60 -0.56 -0.12
C SER A 81 12.11 -0.70 -0.18
N ARG A 82 12.65 -1.56 0.68
CA ARG A 82 14.05 -1.94 0.65
C ARG A 82 14.15 -3.45 0.50
N GLU A 83 14.88 -3.88 -0.52
CA GLU A 83 15.24 -5.27 -0.70
C GLU A 83 16.60 -5.53 -0.07
N THR A 84 16.76 -6.67 0.59
CA THR A 84 18.00 -7.04 1.30
C THR A 84 18.29 -8.53 1.10
N PRO A 85 19.56 -8.93 0.86
CA PRO A 85 19.92 -10.34 0.78
C PRO A 85 19.80 -11.02 2.15
N ALA A 86 19.61 -12.33 2.15
CA ALA A 86 19.67 -13.18 3.32
C ALA A 86 20.36 -14.52 3.00
N ALA A 87 21.17 -15.02 3.92
CA ALA A 87 21.79 -16.32 3.81
C ALA A 87 20.82 -17.36 4.36
N ARG A 88 20.40 -18.31 3.52
CA ARG A 88 19.57 -19.44 3.95
C ARG A 88 20.47 -20.53 4.52
N MET A 89 20.18 -20.95 5.73
CA MET A 89 20.93 -21.96 6.47
C MET A 89 20.37 -23.37 6.24
N GLN A 90 21.15 -24.39 6.58
CA GLN A 90 20.74 -25.80 6.45
C GLN A 90 19.49 -26.16 7.27
N ASP A 91 19.28 -25.52 8.42
CA ASP A 91 18.11 -25.72 9.28
C ASP A 91 16.85 -24.98 8.79
N GLY A 92 16.94 -24.28 7.66
CA GLY A 92 15.86 -23.48 7.09
C GLY A 92 15.75 -22.07 7.66
N SER A 93 16.59 -21.68 8.62
CA SER A 93 16.68 -20.30 9.11
C SER A 93 17.33 -19.35 8.09
N PHE A 94 17.15 -18.06 8.32
CA PHE A 94 17.70 -16.99 7.49
C PHE A 94 18.54 -16.03 8.32
N ILE A 95 19.70 -15.66 7.80
CA ILE A 95 20.54 -14.58 8.32
C ILE A 95 20.37 -13.37 7.40
N ASP A 96 19.63 -12.37 7.88
CA ASP A 96 19.39 -11.12 7.14
C ASP A 96 20.67 -10.33 6.90
N GLY A 97 20.75 -9.64 5.76
CA GLY A 97 21.84 -8.74 5.42
C GLY A 97 23.11 -9.45 4.90
N GLN A 98 23.15 -10.77 4.94
CA GLN A 98 24.31 -11.55 4.53
C GLN A 98 24.01 -12.37 3.27
N LYS A 99 24.98 -12.48 2.38
CA LYS A 99 24.93 -13.40 1.23
C LYS A 99 25.64 -14.70 1.57
N CYS A 100 25.21 -15.77 0.93
CA CYS A 100 25.94 -17.02 0.88
C CYS A 100 27.09 -16.88 -0.12
N VAL A 101 28.33 -16.88 0.35
CA VAL A 101 29.51 -16.86 -0.50
C VAL A 101 30.25 -18.19 -0.41
N ARG A 102 30.84 -18.60 -1.53
CA ARG A 102 31.60 -19.83 -1.68
C ARG A 102 33.00 -19.46 -2.09
N TYR A 103 34.00 -19.89 -1.33
CA TYR A 103 35.41 -19.69 -1.67
C TYR A 103 36.20 -20.96 -1.39
N VAL A 104 37.41 -21.00 -1.96
CA VAL A 104 38.37 -22.08 -1.72
C VAL A 104 39.36 -21.59 -0.70
N ASP A 105 39.54 -22.33 0.38
CA ASP A 105 40.64 -22.12 1.30
C ASP A 105 41.89 -22.80 0.76
N SER A 106 42.89 -21.99 0.43
CA SER A 106 44.20 -22.42 -0.09
C SER A 106 45.27 -22.44 1.02
N GLY A 107 44.88 -22.35 2.29
CA GLY A 107 45.80 -22.34 3.43
C GLY A 107 46.51 -23.67 3.73
N GLY A 108 46.21 -24.76 3.02
CA GLY A 108 46.79 -26.10 3.23
C GLY A 108 47.04 -26.89 1.94
N GLN A 109 47.56 -28.12 2.07
CA GLN A 109 47.76 -29.03 0.93
C GLN A 109 46.45 -29.47 0.26
N ASP A 110 45.35 -29.43 1.01
CA ASP A 110 44.00 -29.75 0.54
C ASP A 110 43.17 -28.48 0.33
N HIS A 111 42.74 -28.26 -0.92
CA HIS A 111 41.81 -27.19 -1.27
C HIS A 111 40.42 -27.52 -0.74
N GLN A 112 40.01 -26.87 0.36
CA GLN A 112 38.67 -27.04 0.92
C GLN A 112 37.73 -25.97 0.41
N LEU A 113 36.51 -26.39 0.09
CA LEU A 113 35.46 -25.49 -0.31
C LEU A 113 34.67 -25.04 0.92
N ILE A 114 34.70 -23.75 1.21
CA ILE A 114 34.06 -23.17 2.38
C ILE A 114 32.89 -22.29 1.94
N TRP A 115 31.77 -22.45 2.66
CA TRP A 115 30.61 -21.57 2.57
C TRP A 115 30.64 -20.60 3.74
N GLU A 116 30.42 -19.31 3.46
CA GLU A 116 30.27 -18.27 4.47
C GLU A 116 28.89 -17.58 4.30
N PRO A 117 28.07 -17.50 5.36
CA PRO A 117 28.31 -18.04 6.70
C PRO A 117 28.35 -19.57 6.72
N LYS A 118 29.08 -20.16 7.67
CA LYS A 118 29.27 -21.61 7.75
C LYS A 118 27.91 -22.32 7.86
N GLY A 119 27.66 -23.28 6.96
CA GLY A 119 26.37 -23.99 6.91
C GLY A 119 25.29 -23.24 6.11
N CYS A 120 25.63 -22.15 5.43
CA CYS A 120 24.75 -21.56 4.44
C CYS A 120 24.65 -22.44 3.19
N VAL A 121 23.45 -22.52 2.60
CA VAL A 121 23.15 -23.32 1.41
C VAL A 121 22.81 -22.48 0.18
N SER A 122 22.30 -21.26 0.35
CA SER A 122 21.93 -20.39 -0.78
C SER A 122 21.71 -18.94 -0.34
N THR A 123 21.85 -18.00 -1.28
CA THR A 123 21.43 -16.61 -1.07
C THR A 123 19.97 -16.44 -1.48
N TRP A 124 19.18 -15.90 -0.56
CA TRP A 124 17.79 -15.49 -0.74
C TRP A 124 17.70 -13.96 -0.58
N TYR A 125 16.51 -13.42 -0.80
CA TYR A 125 16.21 -12.00 -0.64
C TYR A 125 14.93 -11.84 0.15
N PHE A 126 14.77 -10.71 0.84
CA PHE A 126 13.50 -10.30 1.41
C PHE A 126 13.27 -8.82 1.14
N THR A 127 12.00 -8.45 1.06
CA THR A 127 11.57 -7.06 0.89
C THR A 127 10.94 -6.57 2.18
N GLU A 128 11.39 -5.41 2.64
CA GLU A 128 10.74 -4.64 3.70
C GLU A 128 10.01 -3.47 3.06
N THR A 129 8.74 -3.31 3.41
CA THR A 129 7.92 -2.17 2.99
C THR A 129 7.78 -1.20 4.15
N PHE A 130 7.81 0.10 3.86
CA PHE A 130 7.71 1.17 4.85
C PHE A 130 6.65 2.18 4.44
N MET A 131 5.75 2.50 5.37
CA MET A 131 4.72 3.54 5.26
C MET A 131 5.11 4.69 6.15
N ASP A 132 5.35 5.85 5.56
CA ASP A 132 5.79 7.06 6.28
C ASP A 132 7.05 6.82 7.12
N GLY A 133 7.97 6.02 6.58
CA GLY A 133 9.22 5.62 7.23
C GLY A 133 9.08 4.53 8.28
N GLN A 134 7.87 4.13 8.66
CA GLN A 134 7.64 3.02 9.60
C GLN A 134 7.47 1.70 8.85
N LYS A 135 8.04 0.62 9.38
CA LYS A 135 7.92 -0.71 8.77
C LYS A 135 6.45 -1.12 8.71
N TYR A 136 6.00 -1.49 7.51
CA TYR A 136 4.64 -1.89 7.21
C TYR A 136 4.62 -3.35 6.77
N GLY A 137 3.91 -4.18 7.55
CA GLY A 137 3.73 -5.60 7.26
C GLY A 137 4.93 -6.49 7.60
N ASN A 138 4.81 -7.75 7.21
CA ASN A 138 5.84 -8.78 7.42
C ASN A 138 6.82 -8.82 6.24
N LYS A 139 8.07 -9.20 6.51
CA LYS A 139 9.03 -9.55 5.45
C LYS A 139 8.73 -10.96 4.94
N TYR A 140 8.94 -11.18 3.65
CA TYR A 140 8.83 -12.48 3.00
C TYR A 140 10.10 -12.79 2.23
N TYR A 141 10.63 -13.99 2.44
CA TYR A 141 11.84 -14.45 1.77
C TYR A 141 11.50 -15.09 0.43
N TYR A 142 12.30 -14.81 -0.58
CA TYR A 142 12.18 -15.40 -1.90
C TYR A 142 13.55 -15.63 -2.54
N GLN A 143 13.60 -16.54 -3.51
CA GLN A 143 14.77 -16.79 -4.34
C GLN A 143 14.55 -16.14 -5.71
N ARG A 144 15.59 -15.48 -6.23
CA ARG A 144 15.60 -14.90 -7.58
C ARG A 144 15.95 -15.95 -8.63
#